data_AF-A0A8I0M799-F1
#
_entry.id   AF-A0A8I0M799-F1
#
_cell.length_a   1.000
_cell.length_b   1.000
_cell.length_c   1.000
_cell.angle_alpha   90.00
_cell.angle_beta   90.00
_cell.angle_gamma   90.00
#
_symmetry.space_group_name_H-M   'P 1'
#
loop_
_entity.id
_entity.type
_entity.pdbx_description
1 polymer ?
#
loop_
_entity_poly.entity_id
_entity_poly.type
_entity_poly.pdbx_seq_one_letter_code
_entity_poly.pdbx_strand_id
1 'polypeptide(L)'
;MGKAPKQTPLPKSSNTRSITIRPTPLPAPPIELPPEVKQQAEKARASESALAVPERLLRPHAVIASCLAEHEQKKRQARSEHDPWRRNLYDPGYFSETDHRKHRILDALFKAIERQGGEVKQGERQLAEQRRRTSASQARR
;
A
#
# COMPACT_ATOMS: atom_id res chain seq x y z
N MET A 1 -45.12 -17.40 43.20
CA MET A 1 -45.53 -18.39 42.17
C MET A 1 -45.20 -17.83 40.78
N GLY A 2 -44.03 -18.15 40.22
CA GLY A 2 -43.59 -17.64 38.91
C GLY A 2 -44.04 -18.57 37.79
N LYS A 3 -44.69 -18.04 36.74
CA LYS A 3 -45.09 -18.83 35.56
C LYS A 3 -43.88 -19.00 34.64
N ALA A 4 -43.58 -20.24 34.24
CA ALA A 4 -42.52 -20.53 33.28
C ALA A 4 -42.84 -19.93 31.89
N PRO A 5 -41.86 -19.34 31.19
CA PRO A 5 -42.08 -18.77 29.86
C PRO A 5 -42.36 -19.87 28.82
N LYS A 6 -43.36 -19.64 27.97
CA LYS A 6 -43.72 -20.53 26.86
C LYS A 6 -42.58 -20.59 25.84
N GLN A 7 -41.91 -21.73 25.74
CA GLN A 7 -40.99 -22.01 24.63
C GLN A 7 -41.77 -22.46 23.40
N THR A 8 -41.47 -21.85 22.25
CA THR A 8 -41.97 -22.30 20.94
C THR A 8 -41.07 -23.45 20.45
N PRO A 9 -41.64 -24.57 19.95
CA PRO A 9 -40.83 -25.68 19.45
C PRO A 9 -40.03 -25.27 18.22
N LEU A 10 -38.81 -25.81 18.09
CA LEU A 10 -37.97 -25.57 16.92
C LEU A 10 -38.66 -26.07 15.64
N PRO A 11 -38.53 -25.35 14.51
CA PRO A 11 -39.04 -25.80 13.22
C PRO A 11 -38.32 -27.08 12.78
N LYS A 12 -39.09 -28.03 12.24
CA LYS A 12 -38.55 -29.29 11.71
C LYS A 12 -37.66 -29.00 10.50
N SER A 13 -36.40 -29.42 10.55
CA SER A 13 -35.46 -29.29 9.43
C SER A 13 -35.92 -30.17 8.26
N SER A 14 -36.45 -29.58 7.19
CA SER A 14 -36.99 -30.29 6.02
C SER A 14 -35.95 -30.60 4.93
N ASN A 15 -34.67 -30.31 5.16
CA ASN A 15 -33.62 -30.52 4.16
C ASN A 15 -32.36 -31.10 4.79
N THR A 16 -32.24 -32.42 4.73
CA THR A 16 -30.99 -33.15 5.03
C THR A 16 -30.02 -32.93 3.87
N ARG A 17 -29.35 -31.76 3.81
CA ARG A 17 -28.20 -31.60 2.91
C ARG A 17 -27.01 -32.31 3.56
N SER A 18 -26.52 -33.37 2.94
CA SER A 18 -25.28 -34.02 3.34
C SER A 18 -24.10 -33.08 3.05
N ILE A 19 -23.57 -32.44 4.09
CA ILE A 19 -22.38 -31.60 4.00
C ILE A 19 -21.17 -32.51 4.19
N THR A 20 -20.45 -32.81 3.11
CA THR A 20 -19.16 -33.51 3.18
C THR A 20 -18.06 -32.48 3.43
N ILE A 21 -17.61 -32.37 4.68
CA ILE A 21 -16.44 -31.56 5.05
C ILE A 21 -15.19 -32.32 4.63
N ARG A 22 -14.39 -31.75 3.73
CA ARG A 22 -13.06 -32.29 3.39
C ARG A 22 -12.00 -31.63 4.27
N PRO A 23 -10.99 -32.38 4.75
CA PRO A 23 -9.86 -31.76 5.44
C PRO A 23 -9.16 -30.79 4.49
N THR A 24 -8.78 -29.62 5.02
CA THR A 24 -7.96 -28.65 4.29
C THR A 24 -6.65 -29.33 3.90
N PRO A 25 -6.27 -29.33 2.61
CA PRO A 25 -5.01 -29.94 2.18
C PRO A 25 -3.84 -29.27 2.89
N LEU A 26 -2.81 -30.06 3.22
CA LEU A 26 -1.62 -29.58 3.89
C LEU A 26 -0.97 -28.48 3.04
N PRO A 27 -0.50 -27.36 3.62
CA PRO A 27 0.18 -26.31 2.88
C PRO A 27 1.36 -26.88 2.10
N ALA A 28 1.56 -26.39 0.87
CA ALA A 28 2.68 -26.78 0.04
C ALA A 28 4.01 -26.54 0.78
N PRO A 29 5.02 -27.41 0.59
CA PRO A 29 6.33 -27.21 1.20
C PRO A 29 6.91 -25.86 0.80
N PRO A 30 7.69 -25.21 1.68
CA PRO A 30 8.34 -23.95 1.38
C PRO A 30 9.16 -24.05 0.09
N ILE A 31 9.03 -23.08 -0.80
CA ILE A 31 9.85 -23.00 -2.00
C ILE A 31 11.31 -22.85 -1.56
N GLU A 32 12.13 -23.86 -1.85
CA GLU A 32 13.55 -23.79 -1.56
C GLU A 32 14.23 -22.82 -2.52
N LEU A 33 14.60 -21.65 -2.01
CA LEU A 33 15.39 -20.69 -2.76
C LEU A 33 16.79 -21.27 -3.07
N PRO A 34 17.38 -20.96 -4.23
CA PRO A 34 18.76 -21.32 -4.54
C PRO A 34 19.72 -20.86 -3.43
N PRO A 35 20.78 -21.62 -3.14
CA PRO A 35 21.70 -21.33 -2.04
C PRO A 35 22.38 -19.96 -2.18
N GLU A 36 22.63 -19.53 -3.42
CA GLU A 36 23.18 -18.20 -3.72
C GLU A 36 22.23 -17.06 -3.29
N VAL A 37 20.93 -17.21 -3.56
CA VAL A 37 19.90 -16.24 -3.14
C VAL A 37 19.75 -16.23 -1.62
N LYS A 38 19.82 -17.41 -0.98
CA LYS A 38 19.78 -17.51 0.49
C LYS A 38 20.96 -16.81 1.14
N GLN A 39 22.18 -17.04 0.64
CA GLN A 39 23.39 -16.38 1.14
C GLN A 39 23.37 -14.88 0.93
N GLN A 40 22.87 -14.41 -0.22
CA GLN A 40 22.72 -12.98 -0.48
C GLN A 40 21.71 -12.33 0.47
N ALA A 41 20.59 -13.01 0.76
CA ALA A 41 19.60 -12.54 1.73
C ALA A 41 20.15 -12.53 3.16
N GLU A 42 20.90 -13.56 3.56
CA GLU A 42 21.55 -13.62 4.88
C GLU A 42 22.61 -12.54 5.03
N LYS A 43 23.43 -12.30 4.00
CA LYS A 43 24.42 -11.22 3.98
C LYS A 43 23.77 -9.84 4.06
N ALA A 44 22.65 -9.63 3.37
CA ALA A 44 21.87 -8.40 3.47
C ALA A 44 21.32 -8.20 4.90
N ARG A 45 20.75 -9.25 5.51
CA ARG A 45 20.27 -9.20 6.91
C ARG A 45 21.39 -8.95 7.91
N ALA A 46 22.56 -9.56 7.72
CA ALA A 46 23.72 -9.37 8.60
C ALA A 46 24.33 -7.96 8.49
N SER A 47 24.13 -7.26 7.36
CA SER A 47 24.60 -5.90 7.14
C SER A 47 23.56 -4.83 7.48
N GLU A 48 22.36 -5.22 7.94
CA GLU A 48 21.34 -4.29 8.41
C GLU A 48 21.75 -3.65 9.74
N SER A 49 22.37 -2.47 9.64
CA SER A 49 22.28 -1.48 10.71
C SER A 49 20.80 -1.10 10.84
N ALA A 50 20.27 -1.13 12.08
CA ALA A 50 18.88 -0.82 12.40
C ALA A 50 18.40 0.40 11.60
N LEU A 51 17.39 0.20 10.75
CA LEU A 51 16.85 1.24 9.88
C LEU A 51 16.10 2.25 10.75
N ALA A 52 16.81 3.31 11.16
CA ALA A 52 16.23 4.39 11.94
C ALA A 52 15.51 5.37 11.02
N VAL A 53 14.24 5.63 11.32
CA VAL A 53 13.45 6.65 10.63
C VAL A 53 13.67 7.99 11.35
N PRO A 54 14.23 9.02 10.70
CA PRO A 54 14.43 10.32 11.32
C PRO A 54 13.11 10.98 11.71
N GLU A 55 13.07 11.70 12.83
CA GLU A 55 11.88 12.43 13.24
C GLU A 55 11.53 13.57 12.28
N ARG A 56 12.53 14.16 11.62
CA ARG A 56 12.39 15.30 10.70
C ARG A 56 13.03 15.00 9.34
N LEU A 57 12.38 15.47 8.26
CA LEU A 57 12.90 15.38 6.89
C LEU A 57 13.87 16.54 6.60
N LEU A 58 15.16 16.38 6.93
CA LEU A 58 16.17 17.42 6.72
C LEU A 58 16.83 17.37 5.33
N ARG A 59 16.82 16.21 4.65
CA ARG A 59 17.31 16.02 3.28
C ARG A 59 16.52 14.90 2.60
N PRO A 60 15.32 15.17 2.06
CA PRO A 60 14.49 14.13 1.49
C PRO A 60 15.14 13.52 0.24
N HIS A 61 14.90 12.23 0.02
CA HIS A 61 15.21 11.50 -1.20
C HIS A 61 14.55 12.20 -2.40
N ALA A 62 15.18 12.14 -3.58
CA ALA A 62 14.77 12.91 -4.77
C ALA A 62 13.28 12.72 -5.13
N VAL A 63 12.75 11.50 -5.04
CA VAL A 63 11.33 11.19 -5.28
C VAL A 63 10.41 11.92 -4.29
N ILE A 64 10.76 11.94 -3.00
CA ILE A 64 9.98 12.64 -1.97
C ILE A 64 10.11 14.16 -2.14
N ALA A 65 11.31 14.64 -2.48
CA ALA A 65 11.55 16.06 -2.77
C ALA A 65 10.68 16.54 -3.95
N SER A 66 10.60 15.76 -5.03
CA SER A 66 9.71 16.07 -6.18
C SER A 66 8.24 16.11 -5.75
N CYS A 67 7.79 15.13 -4.99
CA CYS A 67 6.40 15.09 -4.48
C CYS A 67 6.05 16.34 -3.64
N LEU A 68 6.97 16.75 -2.74
CA LEU A 68 6.79 17.96 -1.93
C LEU A 68 6.79 19.23 -2.80
N ALA A 69 7.67 19.30 -3.81
CA ALA A 69 7.73 20.42 -4.75
C ALA A 69 6.46 20.54 -5.60
N GLU A 70 5.94 19.42 -6.11
CA GLU A 70 4.68 19.36 -6.86
C GLU A 70 3.50 19.84 -6.01
N HIS A 71 3.45 19.44 -4.73
CA HIS A 71 2.42 19.89 -3.80
C HIS A 71 2.47 21.41 -3.57
N GLU A 72 3.66 21.96 -3.33
CA GLU A 72 3.85 23.40 -3.18
C GLU A 72 3.54 24.17 -4.47
N GLN A 73 3.87 23.61 -5.64
CA GLN A 73 3.49 24.19 -6.94
C GLN A 73 1.98 24.27 -7.10
N LYS A 74 1.24 23.20 -6.76
CA LYS A 74 -0.23 23.20 -6.79
C LYS A 74 -0.83 24.24 -5.84
N LYS A 75 -0.27 24.39 -4.64
CA LYS A 75 -0.68 25.47 -3.71
C LYS A 75 -0.43 26.86 -4.27
N ARG A 76 0.72 27.08 -4.94
CA ARG A 76 1.01 28.37 -5.60
C ARG A 76 0.02 28.63 -6.74
N GLN A 77 -0.27 27.62 -7.55
CA GLN A 77 -1.24 27.72 -8.64
C GLN A 77 -2.64 28.06 -8.14
N ALA A 78 -3.10 27.39 -7.07
CA ALA A 78 -4.37 27.71 -6.43
C ALA A 78 -4.40 29.16 -5.90
N ARG A 79 -3.30 29.66 -5.33
CA ARG A 79 -3.20 31.05 -4.85
C ARG A 79 -3.19 32.09 -5.96
N SER A 80 -2.65 31.77 -7.14
CA SER A 80 -2.64 32.67 -8.29
C SER A 80 -3.98 32.72 -9.04
N GLU A 81 -4.85 31.74 -8.83
CA GLU A 81 -6.15 31.70 -9.48
C GLU A 81 -7.08 32.77 -8.89
N HIS A 82 -7.63 33.61 -9.77
CA HIS A 82 -8.53 34.70 -9.38
C HIS A 82 -9.94 34.20 -9.08
N ASP A 83 -10.41 33.16 -9.76
CA ASP A 83 -11.72 32.56 -9.53
C ASP A 83 -11.71 31.71 -8.24
N PRO A 84 -12.54 32.05 -7.23
CA PRO A 84 -12.63 31.31 -5.97
C PRO A 84 -13.01 29.83 -6.13
N TRP A 85 -13.83 29.49 -7.13
CA TRP A 85 -14.29 28.12 -7.33
C TRP A 85 -13.17 27.24 -7.91
N ARG A 86 -12.41 27.80 -8.86
CA ARG A 86 -11.23 27.15 -9.45
C ARG A 86 -10.09 27.05 -8.44
N ARG A 87 -9.88 28.08 -7.62
CA ARG A 87 -8.91 28.06 -6.52
C ARG A 87 -9.12 26.88 -5.56
N ASN A 88 -10.36 26.67 -5.11
CA ASN A 88 -10.67 25.55 -4.21
C ASN A 88 -10.54 24.19 -4.89
N LEU A 89 -10.81 24.09 -6.20
CA LEU A 89 -10.68 22.85 -6.95
C LEU A 89 -9.21 22.38 -7.09
N TYR A 90 -8.28 23.33 -7.23
CA TYR A 90 -6.86 23.03 -7.43
C TYR A 90 -6.03 23.03 -6.13
N ASP A 91 -6.59 23.46 -5.00
CA ASP A 91 -5.90 23.44 -3.72
C ASP A 91 -5.71 21.98 -3.26
N PRO A 92 -4.46 21.47 -3.18
CA PRO A 92 -4.21 20.11 -2.70
C PRO A 92 -4.44 19.98 -1.18
N GLY A 93 -4.68 21.09 -0.49
CA GLY A 93 -4.87 21.14 0.96
C GLY A 93 -3.55 21.17 1.73
N TYR A 94 -3.63 20.85 3.02
CA TYR A 94 -2.47 20.69 3.89
C TYR A 94 -2.16 19.21 4.10
N PHE A 95 -0.87 18.88 4.18
CA PHE A 95 -0.46 17.56 4.60
C PHE A 95 -0.89 17.31 6.04
N SER A 96 -1.49 16.14 6.27
CA SER A 96 -1.79 15.67 7.61
C SER A 96 -0.51 15.16 8.28
N GLU A 97 -0.51 15.05 9.61
CA GLU A 97 0.60 14.44 10.36
C GLU A 97 0.90 13.00 9.90
N THR A 98 -0.16 12.28 9.49
CA THR A 98 -0.03 10.95 8.89
C THR A 98 0.73 10.99 7.56
N ASP A 99 0.54 12.01 6.74
CA ASP A 99 1.27 12.16 5.47
C ASP A 99 2.74 12.49 5.72
N HIS A 100 3.02 13.36 6.70
CA HIS A 100 4.38 13.61 7.15
C HIS A 100 5.06 12.33 7.68
N ARG A 101 4.32 11.47 8.40
CA ARG A 101 4.80 10.15 8.81
C ARG A 101 5.09 9.23 7.61
N LYS A 102 4.19 9.15 6.63
CA LYS A 102 4.41 8.37 5.40
C LYS A 102 5.67 8.83 4.66
N HIS A 103 5.85 10.14 4.48
CA HIS A 103 7.03 10.69 3.81
C HIS A 103 8.33 10.35 4.54
N ARG A 104 8.36 10.40 5.88
CA ARG A 104 9.53 9.99 6.69
C ARG A 104 9.88 8.52 6.50
N ILE A 105 8.87 7.65 6.57
CA ILE A 105 9.07 6.20 6.39
C ILE A 105 9.58 5.91 4.97
N LEU A 106 8.95 6.49 3.95
CA LEU A 106 9.35 6.28 2.56
C LEU A 106 10.74 6.83 2.27
N ASP A 107 11.10 8.00 2.83
CA ASP A 107 12.45 8.56 2.71
C ASP A 107 13.52 7.62 3.27
N ALA A 108 13.28 7.08 4.47
CA ALA A 108 14.21 6.16 5.11
C ALA A 108 14.34 4.84 4.33
N LEU A 109 13.22 4.32 3.82
CA LEU A 109 13.21 3.11 2.99
C LEU A 109 13.97 3.32 1.68
N PHE A 110 13.71 4.42 0.95
CA PHE A 110 14.37 4.68 -0.32
C PHE A 110 15.89 4.82 -0.15
N LYS A 111 16.32 5.56 0.87
CA LYS A 111 17.75 5.67 1.20
C LYS A 111 18.37 4.34 1.60
N ALA A 112 17.63 3.50 2.33
CA ALA A 112 18.12 2.18 2.71
C ALA A 112 18.30 1.26 1.49
N ILE A 113 17.37 1.32 0.53
CA ILE A 113 17.46 0.58 -0.74
C ILE A 113 18.66 1.06 -1.55
N GLU A 114 18.84 2.38 -1.70
CA GLU A 114 19.98 2.95 -2.43
C GLU A 114 21.31 2.62 -1.76
N ARG A 115 21.35 2.61 -0.42
CA ARG A 115 22.52 2.19 0.35
C ARG A 115 22.91 0.74 0.10
N GLN A 116 21.96 -0.14 -0.21
CA GLN A 116 22.19 -1.55 -0.55
C GLN A 116 22.48 -1.77 -2.05
N GLY A 117 22.59 -0.70 -2.84
CA GLY A 117 22.86 -0.76 -4.28
C GLY A 117 21.61 -0.90 -5.16
N GLY A 118 20.42 -0.71 -4.60
CA GLY A 118 19.18 -0.57 -5.37
C GLY A 118 19.05 0.82 -5.99
N GLU A 119 18.20 0.97 -7.00
CA GLU A 119 17.91 2.27 -7.61
C GLU A 119 16.42 2.58 -7.45
N VAL A 120 16.10 3.75 -6.88
CA VAL A 120 14.71 4.17 -6.67
C VAL A 120 14.34 5.27 -7.66
N LYS A 121 13.52 4.92 -8.65
CA LYS A 121 13.00 5.86 -9.65
C LYS A 121 11.51 6.11 -9.46
N GLN A 122 11.08 7.34 -9.73
CA GLN A 122 9.65 7.65 -9.83
C GLN A 122 9.10 7.03 -11.11
N GLY A 123 8.26 6.00 -10.99
CA GLY A 123 7.67 5.33 -12.14
C GLY A 123 6.65 6.21 -12.88
N GLU A 124 6.57 6.05 -14.19
CA GLU A 124 5.56 6.68 -15.05
C GLU A 124 4.19 6.04 -14.79
N ARG A 125 3.52 6.47 -13.71
CA ARG A 125 2.20 5.96 -13.31
C ARG A 125 1.17 6.01 -14.46
N GLN A 126 1.36 6.92 -15.42
CA GLN A 126 0.48 7.13 -16.58
C GLN A 126 0.53 5.98 -17.61
N LEU A 127 1.68 5.31 -17.78
CA LEU A 127 1.83 4.24 -18.79
C LEU A 127 1.28 2.88 -18.31
N ALA A 128 1.36 2.59 -17.01
CA ALA A 128 0.83 1.37 -16.44
C ALA A 128 -0.71 1.32 -16.45
N GLU A 129 -1.36 2.48 -16.32
CA GLU A 129 -2.82 2.59 -16.31
C GLU A 129 -3.41 2.58 -17.73
N GLN A 130 -2.68 3.11 -18.72
CA GLN A 130 -3.02 2.98 -20.14
C GLN A 130 -2.94 1.52 -20.62
N ARG A 131 -1.88 0.78 -20.23
CA ARG A 131 -1.74 -0.65 -20.57
C ARG A 131 -2.87 -1.52 -20.02
N ARG A 132 -3.39 -1.20 -18.82
CA ARG A 132 -4.54 -1.91 -18.23
C ARG A 132 -5.86 -1.61 -18.95
N ARG A 133 -6.02 -0.39 -19.48
CA ARG A 133 -7.20 -0.02 -20.29
C ARG A 133 -7.16 -0.66 -21.67
N THR A 134 -5.99 -0.74 -22.31
CA THR A 134 -5.86 -1.33 -23.65
C THR A 134 -5.95 -2.86 -23.64
N SER A 135 -5.45 -3.54 -22.59
CA SER A 135 -5.61 -4.99 -22.45
C SER A 135 -7.07 -5.40 -22.18
N ALA A 136 -7.83 -4.55 -21.47
CA ALA A 136 -9.26 -4.76 -21.24
C ALA A 136 -10.11 -4.57 -22.51
N SER A 137 -9.66 -3.78 -23.49
CA SER A 137 -10.36 -3.62 -24.78
C SER A 137 -10.07 -4.74 -25.78
N GLN A 138 -8.90 -5.39 -25.69
CA GLN A 138 -8.54 -6.51 -26.57
C GLN A 138 -9.19 -7.83 -26.16
N ALA A 139 -9.57 -8.00 -24.89
CA ALA A 139 -10.25 -9.21 -24.39
C ALA A 139 -11.77 -9.26 -24.66
N ARG A 140 -12.31 -8.29 -25.41
CA ARG A 140 -13.74 -8.19 -25.75
C ARG A 140 -14.03 -8.35 -27.25
N ARG A 141 -13.09 -8.89 -28.03
CA ARG A 141 -13.28 -9.25 -29.44
C ARG A 141 -13.19 -10.75 -29.63
#